data_AF-A0A229URU8-F1
#
_entry.id   AF-A0A229URU8-F1
#
_cell.length_a   1.000
_cell.length_b   1.000
_cell.length_c   1.000
_cell.angle_alpha   90.00
_cell.angle_beta   90.00
_cell.angle_gamma   90.00
#
_symmetry.space_group_name_H-M   'P 1'
#
loop_
_entity.id
_entity.type
_entity.pdbx_description
1 polymer ?
#
loop_
_entity_poly.entity_id
_entity_poly.type
_entity_poly.pdbx_seq_one_letter_code
_entity_poly.pdbx_strand_id
1 'polypeptide(L)'
;MRQVDTIQEHLLTLKQIAERISGLDFHEEDSVLLLEKLQARQEVLQEEIRSQKEHLGREFSIMERGLIQHCIDLEKRNISKMQVFQAEMGSELNKLKQATLSRRHYQAAYAQTEGYFVDKQR
;
A
#
# COMPACT_ATOMS: atom_id res chain seq x y z
N MET A 1 33.79 -9.12 16.33
CA MET A 1 32.61 -10.01 16.21
C MET A 1 31.28 -9.26 16.34
N ARG A 2 31.09 -8.34 17.29
CA ARG A 2 29.79 -7.68 17.56
C ARG A 2 29.06 -6.98 16.39
N GLN A 3 29.76 -6.42 15.40
CA GLN A 3 29.10 -5.68 14.29
C GLN A 3 28.55 -6.57 13.17
N VAL A 4 29.02 -7.81 13.06
CA VAL A 4 28.48 -8.78 12.08
C VAL A 4 27.12 -9.28 12.55
N ASP A 5 26.98 -9.47 13.86
CA ASP A 5 25.74 -9.90 14.50
C ASP A 5 24.64 -8.83 14.34
N THR A 6 24.98 -7.53 14.40
CA THR A 6 24.00 -6.44 14.28
C THR A 6 23.39 -6.28 12.87
N ILE A 7 24.15 -6.47 11.78
CA ILE A 7 23.56 -6.39 10.42
C ILE A 7 22.58 -7.53 10.21
N GLN A 8 22.94 -8.73 10.64
CA GLN A 8 22.08 -9.89 10.50
C GLN A 8 20.79 -9.73 11.32
N GLU A 9 20.88 -9.19 12.54
CA GLU A 9 19.72 -8.83 13.36
C GLU A 9 18.82 -7.78 12.68
N HIS A 10 19.41 -6.75 12.07
CA HIS A 10 18.64 -5.76 11.30
C HIS A 10 17.95 -6.39 10.08
N LEU A 11 18.62 -7.28 9.34
CA LEU A 11 18.02 -8.00 8.21
C LEU A 11 16.89 -8.94 8.65
N LEU A 12 17.03 -9.61 9.79
CA LEU A 12 15.96 -10.42 10.37
C LEU A 12 14.77 -9.56 10.78
N THR A 13 15.03 -8.37 11.35
CA THR A 13 13.98 -7.42 11.71
C THR A 13 13.27 -6.89 10.47
N LEU A 14 14.02 -6.58 9.40
CA LEU A 14 13.47 -6.15 8.12
C LEU A 14 12.54 -7.21 7.53
N LYS A 15 12.96 -8.49 7.60
CA LYS A 15 12.13 -9.62 7.19
C LYS A 15 10.83 -9.70 7.98
N GLN A 16 10.89 -9.60 9.32
CA GLN A 16 9.70 -9.63 10.17
C GLN A 16 8.73 -8.48 9.86
N ILE A 17 9.26 -7.28 9.55
CA ILE A 17 8.44 -6.15 9.11
C ILE A 17 7.76 -6.48 7.78
N ALA A 18 8.50 -7.01 6.80
CA ALA A 18 7.93 -7.39 5.52
C ALA A 18 6.84 -8.47 5.66
N GLU A 19 7.03 -9.47 6.53
CA GLU A 19 6.01 -10.49 6.86
C GLU A 19 4.78 -9.87 7.54
N ARG A 20 4.97 -8.92 8.47
CA ARG A 20 3.87 -8.19 9.10
C ARG A 20 3.07 -7.39 8.09
N ILE A 21 3.74 -6.70 7.16
CA ILE A 21 3.08 -5.98 6.07
C ILE A 21 2.27 -6.95 5.20
N SER A 22 2.80 -8.15 4.90
CA SER A 22 2.05 -9.17 4.14
C SER A 22 0.75 -9.59 4.81
N GLY A 23 0.75 -9.62 6.15
CA GLY A 23 -0.39 -9.98 6.98
C GLY A 23 -1.46 -8.89 7.14
N LEU A 24 -1.20 -7.65 6.75
CA LEU A 24 -2.17 -6.55 6.91
C LEU A 24 -3.39 -6.76 6.02
N ASP A 25 -4.59 -6.53 6.56
CA ASP A 25 -5.81 -6.45 5.78
C ASP A 25 -6.10 -4.99 5.41
N PHE A 26 -5.98 -4.65 4.13
CA PHE A 26 -6.15 -3.27 3.67
C PHE A 26 -7.61 -2.79 3.69
N HIS A 27 -8.58 -3.67 3.95
CA HIS A 27 -9.97 -3.25 4.18
C HIS A 27 -10.20 -2.66 5.58
N GLU A 28 -9.26 -2.84 6.52
CA GLU A 28 -9.31 -2.27 7.86
C GLU A 28 -8.58 -0.92 7.91
N GLU A 29 -9.23 0.11 8.47
CA GLU A 29 -8.65 1.46 8.57
C GLU A 29 -7.37 1.49 9.42
N ASP A 30 -7.34 0.71 10.51
CA ASP A 30 -6.18 0.57 11.39
C ASP A 30 -4.95 -0.02 10.67
N SER A 31 -5.17 -0.84 9.64
CA SER A 31 -4.09 -1.44 8.85
C SER A 31 -3.33 -0.40 8.03
N VAL A 32 -3.97 0.70 7.63
CA VAL A 32 -3.30 1.79 6.89
C VAL A 32 -2.31 2.53 7.79
N LEU A 33 -2.74 2.90 9.00
CA LEU A 33 -1.86 3.53 9.99
C LEU A 33 -0.71 2.61 10.42
N LEU A 34 -0.99 1.31 10.56
CA LEU A 34 0.03 0.31 10.86
C LEU A 34 1.01 0.13 9.69
N LEU A 35 0.53 0.15 8.45
CA LEU A 35 1.38 0.09 7.25
C LEU A 35 2.37 1.24 7.22
N GLU A 36 1.92 2.48 7.43
CA GLU A 36 2.79 3.66 7.45
C GLU A 36 3.88 3.55 8.53
N LYS A 37 3.52 3.12 9.74
CA LYS A 37 4.48 2.91 10.83
C LYS A 37 5.51 1.83 10.49
N LEU A 38 5.07 0.73 9.87
CA LEU A 38 5.95 -0.36 9.47
C LEU A 38 6.90 0.08 8.34
N GLN A 39 6.41 0.82 7.35
CA GLN A 39 7.22 1.37 6.25
C GLN A 39 8.24 2.39 6.75
N ALA A 40 7.87 3.29 7.66
CA ALA A 40 8.80 4.23 8.27
C ALA A 40 9.92 3.50 9.02
N ARG A 41 9.59 2.43 9.78
CA ARG A 41 10.61 1.63 10.46
C ARG A 41 11.49 0.85 9.48
N GLN A 42 10.92 0.37 8.38
CA GLN A 42 11.65 -0.32 7.31
C GLN A 42 12.71 0.61 6.68
N GLU A 43 12.34 1.85 6.38
CA GLU A 43 13.26 2.86 5.82
C GLU A 43 14.42 3.16 6.77
N VAL A 44 14.13 3.33 8.06
CA VAL A 44 15.18 3.53 9.09
C VAL A 44 16.13 2.33 9.15
N LEU A 45 15.61 1.10 9.15
CA LEU A 45 16.45 -0.11 9.17
C LEU A 45 17.30 -0.26 7.90
N GLN A 46 16.75 0.08 6.74
CA GLN A 46 17.53 0.07 5.49
C GLN A 46 18.70 1.04 5.55
N GLU A 47 18.51 2.21 6.16
CA GLU A 47 19.57 3.20 6.35
C GLU A 47 20.60 2.77 7.39
N GLU A 48 20.16 2.20 8.52
CA GLU A 48 21.04 1.59 9.52
C GLU A 48 21.91 0.48 8.91
N ILE A 49 21.33 -0.37 8.05
CA ILE A 49 22.06 -1.43 7.33
C ILE A 49 23.05 -0.82 6.34
N ARG A 50 22.66 0.21 5.57
CA ARG A 50 23.55 0.90 4.63
C ARG A 50 24.76 1.53 5.33
N SER A 51 24.52 2.28 6.41
CA SER A 51 25.59 2.89 7.20
C SER A 51 26.53 1.85 7.81
N GLN A 52 25.98 0.80 8.44
CA GLN A 52 26.81 -0.28 9.00
C GLN A 52 27.62 -0.99 7.92
N LYS A 53 27.04 -1.17 6.74
CA LYS A 53 27.70 -1.79 5.58
C LYS A 53 28.91 -0.98 5.13
N GLU A 54 28.76 0.34 5.00
CA GLU A 54 29.84 1.24 4.64
C GLU A 54 30.97 1.21 5.67
N HIS A 55 30.64 1.20 6.96
CA HIS A 55 31.63 1.12 8.03
C HIS A 55 32.39 -0.22 8.09
N LEU A 56 31.72 -1.32 7.78
CA LEU A 56 32.31 -2.66 7.83
C LEU A 56 33.26 -2.95 6.65
N GLY A 57 33.12 -2.24 5.53
CA GLY A 57 34.00 -2.37 4.36
C GLY A 57 34.09 -3.77 3.74
N ARG A 58 33.16 -4.68 4.09
CA ARG A 58 33.10 -6.05 3.56
C ARG A 58 31.87 -6.25 2.69
N GLU A 59 31.88 -7.28 1.85
CA GLU A 59 30.68 -7.75 1.16
C GLU A 59 29.70 -8.48 2.09
N PHE A 60 28.45 -8.65 1.63
CA PHE A 60 27.45 -9.40 2.38
C PHE A 60 27.78 -10.88 2.29
N SER A 61 27.63 -11.59 3.40
CA SER A 61 27.78 -13.04 3.43
C SER A 61 26.70 -13.72 2.57
N ILE A 62 26.90 -14.99 2.24
CA ILE A 62 25.89 -15.78 1.50
C ILE A 62 24.55 -15.80 2.26
N MET A 63 24.61 -15.91 3.60
CA MET A 63 23.43 -15.90 4.45
C MET A 63 22.72 -14.53 4.42
N GLU A 64 23.46 -13.43 4.54
CA GLU A 64 22.89 -12.07 4.48
C GLU A 64 22.28 -11.80 3.11
N ARG A 65 22.92 -12.21 2.02
CA ARG A 65 22.35 -12.11 0.65
C ARG A 65 21.07 -12.92 0.51
N GLY A 66 21.00 -14.11 1.12
CA GLY A 66 19.78 -14.91 1.17
C GLY A 66 18.63 -14.20 1.91
N LEU A 67 18.93 -13.57 3.04
CA LEU A 67 17.94 -12.78 3.79
C LEU A 67 17.46 -11.55 3.00
N ILE A 68 18.37 -10.83 2.36
CA ILE A 68 18.03 -9.69 1.49
C ILE A 68 17.11 -10.13 0.37
N GLN A 69 17.45 -11.22 -0.33
CA GLN A 69 16.61 -11.73 -1.42
C GLN A 69 15.20 -12.11 -0.93
N HIS A 70 15.11 -12.74 0.23
CA HIS A 70 13.81 -13.08 0.82
C HIS A 70 12.99 -11.81 1.15
N CYS A 71 13.63 -10.77 1.70
CA CYS A 71 12.95 -9.49 1.95
C CYS A 71 12.44 -8.87 0.65
N ILE A 72 13.24 -8.88 -0.42
CA ILE A 72 12.85 -8.38 -1.74
C ILE A 72 11.64 -9.14 -2.29
N ASP A 73 11.62 -10.47 -2.15
CA ASP A 73 10.51 -11.29 -2.63
C ASP A 73 9.21 -11.02 -1.84
N LEU A 74 9.31 -10.79 -0.53
CA LEU A 74 8.18 -10.36 0.30
C LEU A 74 7.68 -8.96 -0.10
N GLU A 75 8.58 -8.01 -0.32
CA GLU A 75 8.23 -6.66 -0.76
C GLU A 75 7.51 -6.66 -2.11
N LYS A 76 7.98 -7.46 -3.08
CA LYS A 76 7.30 -7.62 -4.38
C LYS A 76 5.86 -8.11 -4.20
N ARG A 77 5.65 -9.12 -3.34
CA ARG A 77 4.31 -9.64 -3.04
C ARG A 77 3.43 -8.58 -2.38
N ASN A 78 3.98 -7.81 -1.44
CA ASN A 78 3.27 -6.74 -0.75
C ASN A 78 2.85 -5.63 -1.73
N ILE A 79 3.75 -5.24 -2.65
CA ILE A 79 3.45 -4.26 -3.70
C ILE A 79 2.32 -4.78 -4.61
N SER A 80 2.39 -6.03 -5.06
CA SER A 80 1.31 -6.62 -5.88
C SER A 80 -0.03 -6.62 -5.15
N LYS A 81 -0.05 -7.00 -3.87
CA LYS A 81 -1.26 -6.96 -3.03
C LYS A 81 -1.84 -5.55 -2.94
N MET A 82 -0.98 -4.55 -2.72
CA MET A 82 -1.39 -3.15 -2.63
C MET A 82 -1.93 -2.61 -3.97
N GLN A 83 -1.34 -3.01 -5.10
CA GLN A 83 -1.82 -2.64 -6.43
C GLN A 83 -3.20 -3.21 -6.74
N VAL A 84 -3.46 -4.46 -6.34
CA VAL A 84 -4.79 -5.09 -6.48
C VAL A 84 -5.82 -4.30 -5.69
N PHE A 85 -5.53 -4.02 -4.41
CA PHE A 85 -6.43 -3.23 -3.56
C PHE A 85 -6.68 -1.82 -4.10
N GLN A 86 -5.65 -1.14 -4.62
CA GLN A 86 -5.81 0.17 -5.27
C GLN A 86 -6.73 0.11 -6.50
N ALA A 87 -6.60 -0.94 -7.32
CA ALA A 87 -7.47 -1.14 -8.48
C ALA A 87 -8.93 -1.40 -8.07
N GLU A 88 -9.16 -2.16 -7.00
CA GLU A 88 -10.48 -2.40 -6.42
C GLU A 88 -11.12 -1.08 -5.93
N MET A 89 -10.39 -0.29 -5.14
CA MET A 89 -10.89 1.01 -4.67
C MET A 89 -11.17 1.97 -5.83
N GLY A 90 -10.32 1.98 -6.87
CA GLY A 90 -10.55 2.74 -8.09
C GLY A 90 -11.83 2.33 -8.83
N SER A 91 -12.12 1.03 -8.87
CA SER A 91 -13.35 0.48 -9.44
C SER A 91 -14.59 0.93 -8.67
N GLU A 92 -14.56 0.86 -7.33
CA GLU A 92 -15.67 1.30 -6.48
C GLU A 92 -15.92 2.81 -6.61
N LEU A 93 -14.87 3.63 -6.63
CA LEU A 93 -15.00 5.07 -6.89
C LEU A 93 -15.62 5.37 -8.26
N ASN A 94 -15.27 4.60 -9.29
CA ASN A 94 -15.87 4.74 -10.61
C ASN A 94 -17.35 4.36 -10.60
N LYS A 95 -17.75 3.29 -9.91
CA LYS A 95 -19.17 2.92 -9.74
C LYS A 95 -19.95 4.04 -9.06
N LEU A 96 -19.42 4.64 -7.99
CA LEU A 96 -20.04 5.76 -7.29
C LEU A 96 -20.20 7.00 -8.19
N LYS A 97 -19.18 7.32 -8.99
CA LYS A 97 -19.24 8.42 -9.96
C LYS A 97 -20.33 8.18 -11.01
N GLN A 98 -20.41 6.97 -11.55
CA GLN A 98 -21.44 6.60 -12.53
C GLN A 98 -22.84 6.68 -11.92
N ALA A 99 -23.05 6.13 -10.72
CA ALA A 99 -24.32 6.22 -10.02
C ALA A 99 -24.75 7.69 -9.79
N THR A 100 -23.79 8.57 -9.45
CA THR A 100 -24.05 9.99 -9.27
C THR A 100 -24.43 10.68 -10.58
N LEU A 101 -23.75 10.37 -11.68
CA LEU A 101 -24.07 10.89 -13.02
C LEU A 101 -25.45 10.44 -13.47
N SER A 102 -25.76 9.14 -13.33
CA SER A 102 -27.08 8.60 -13.64
C SER A 102 -28.17 9.29 -12.83
N ARG A 103 -27.99 9.48 -11.51
CA ARG A 103 -28.96 10.19 -10.67
C ARG A 103 -29.18 11.63 -11.13
N ARG A 104 -28.13 12.34 -11.52
CA ARG A 104 -28.24 13.71 -12.07
C ARG A 104 -28.98 13.73 -13.40
N HIS A 105 -28.73 12.78 -14.30
CA HIS A 105 -29.46 12.66 -15.56
C HIS A 105 -30.94 12.37 -15.33
N TYR A 106 -31.29 11.46 -14.42
CA TYR A 106 -32.69 11.19 -14.07
C TYR A 106 -33.37 12.44 -13.48
N GLN A 107 -32.72 13.15 -12.56
CA GLN A 107 -33.27 14.39 -11.99
C GLN A 107 -33.45 15.49 -13.03
N ALA A 108 -32.50 15.66 -13.95
CA ALA A 108 -32.59 16.65 -15.02
C ALA A 108 -33.71 16.31 -16.01
N ALA A 109 -33.84 15.03 -16.39
CA ALA A 109 -34.92 14.57 -17.26
C ALA A 109 -36.29 14.76 -16.59
N TYR A 110 -36.42 14.40 -15.31
CA TYR A 110 -37.64 14.57 -14.53
C TYR A 110 -38.07 16.04 -14.45
N ALA A 111 -37.15 16.95 -14.10
CA ALA A 111 -37.41 18.38 -14.05
C ALA A 111 -37.79 18.98 -15.42
N GLN A 112 -37.18 18.51 -16.52
CA GLN A 112 -37.59 18.91 -17.87
C GLN A 112 -39.01 18.42 -18.22
N THR A 113 -39.35 17.17 -17.88
CA THR A 113 -40.69 16.64 -18.14
C THR A 113 -41.76 17.33 -17.31
N GLU A 114 -41.55 17.59 -16.02
CA GLU A 114 -42.50 18.34 -15.19
C GLU A 114 -42.64 19.79 -15.66
N GLY A 115 -41.53 20.48 -15.98
CA GLY A 115 -41.56 21.85 -16.49
C GLY A 115 -42.33 21.97 -17.82
N TYR A 116 -42.21 20.98 -18.70
CA TYR A 116 -42.92 20.94 -19.98
C TYR A 116 -44.43 20.69 -19.82
N PHE A 117 -44.86 19.99 -18.76
CA PHE A 117 -46.28 19.78 -18.46
C PHE A 117 -46.94 21.02 -17.85
N VAL A 118 -46.23 21.79 -17.02
CA VAL A 118 -46.75 23.01 -16.39
C VAL A 118 -46.96 24.13 -17.43
N ASP A 119 -46.09 24.23 -18.44
CA ASP A 119 -46.20 25.26 -19.50
C ASP A 119 -47.33 25.01 -20.51
N LYS A 120 -47.80 23.76 -20.67
CA LYS A 120 -48.92 23.43 -21.57
C LYS A 120 -50.31 23.60 -20.96
N GLN A 121 -50.41 23.89 -19.66
CA GLN A 121 -51.68 24.12 -18.95
C GLN A 121 -52.00 25.61 -18.72
N ARG A 122 -51.27 26.53 -19.36
CA ARG A 122 -51.58 27.96 -19.42
C ARG A 122 -51.95 28.37 -20.84
#